data_AF-A0A946N829-F1
#
_entry.id   AF-A0A946N829-F1
#
_cell.length_a   1.000
_cell.length_b   1.000
_cell.length_c   1.000
_cell.angle_alpha   90.00
_cell.angle_beta   90.00
_cell.angle_gamma   90.00
#
_symmetry.space_group_name_H-M   'P 1'
#
loop_
_entity.id
_entity.type
_entity.pdbx_description
1 polymer ?
#
loop_
_entity_poly.entity_id
_entity_poly.type
_entity_poly.pdbx_seq_one_letter_code
_entity_poly.pdbx_strand_id
1 'polypeptide(L)'
;MKIRPWILCFALLSIFALTFLTVGGRAIAGSSDQLFGTQEIRNGNLRPFPKWTGMLDRYFQDAGNKPGPCSAKIFNQCHAQKWQTLVDQLKGQTVAAQLHAVNAFMNEARYIVDPINWGVRDYWATPGQFFAKKGDCEDYAIAKYLTLKRLGVDPGKMRIVVLQDLNLRVAHAILAVYTGDGIIILDNQIKRTVRASAIRHYKPIFSINEEAWWLHRATGAKRRTKRG
;
A
#
# COMPACT_ATOMS: atom_id res chain seq x y z
N MET A 1 31.11 -59.33 67.75
CA MET A 1 32.58 -59.30 67.86
C MET A 1 33.14 -58.73 66.54
N LYS A 2 34.04 -57.74 66.62
CA LYS A 2 34.69 -56.94 65.53
C LYS A 2 33.84 -55.77 64.95
N ILE A 3 33.96 -54.52 65.43
CA ILE A 3 34.97 -53.43 65.25
C ILE A 3 34.60 -52.48 64.07
N ARG A 4 34.48 -51.16 64.37
CA ARG A 4 34.28 -49.96 63.50
C ARG A 4 35.62 -49.55 62.80
N PRO A 5 35.85 -48.37 62.13
CA PRO A 5 34.99 -47.29 61.58
C PRO A 5 35.40 -46.74 60.17
N TRP A 6 34.52 -45.88 59.62
CA TRP A 6 34.66 -44.64 58.81
C TRP A 6 35.90 -44.37 57.93
N ILE A 7 35.66 -44.11 56.62
CA ILE A 7 36.36 -43.09 55.81
C ILE A 7 35.38 -42.43 54.81
N LEU A 8 35.34 -41.09 54.84
CA LEU A 8 34.74 -40.19 53.85
C LEU A 8 35.60 -40.13 52.57
N CYS A 9 35.00 -40.03 51.38
CA CYS A 9 35.69 -39.40 50.25
C CYS A 9 34.74 -38.67 49.31
N PHE A 10 35.29 -37.58 48.76
CA PHE A 10 34.66 -36.43 48.15
C PHE A 10 34.29 -36.62 46.67
N ALA A 11 33.30 -35.83 46.25
CA ALA A 11 33.19 -35.07 45.00
C ALA A 11 33.22 -35.80 43.64
N LEU A 12 32.20 -35.54 42.82
CA LEU A 12 32.29 -34.55 41.72
C LEU A 12 30.93 -34.39 41.02
N LEU A 13 30.30 -33.24 41.26
CA LEU A 13 29.24 -32.70 40.40
C LEU A 13 29.85 -32.30 39.05
N SER A 14 29.28 -32.79 37.95
CA SER A 14 29.53 -32.26 36.61
C SER A 14 28.21 -31.80 36.01
N ILE A 15 27.83 -30.56 36.29
CA ILE A 15 26.74 -29.86 35.59
C ILE A 15 27.36 -29.23 34.34
N PHE A 16 27.06 -29.79 33.18
CA PHE A 16 27.39 -29.18 31.89
C PHE A 16 26.43 -28.00 31.65
N ALA A 17 26.83 -26.79 32.07
CA ALA A 17 26.11 -25.57 31.73
C ALA A 17 26.44 -25.19 30.28
N LEU A 18 25.55 -25.58 29.35
CA LEU A 18 25.62 -25.18 27.95
C LEU A 18 25.21 -23.70 27.84
N THR A 19 26.18 -22.79 27.89
CA THR A 19 25.96 -21.36 27.65
C THR A 19 25.72 -21.14 26.15
N PHE A 20 24.45 -21.07 25.76
CA PHE A 20 24.08 -20.50 24.46
C PHE A 20 24.43 -19.01 24.47
N LEU A 21 25.54 -18.66 23.79
CA LEU A 21 25.81 -17.31 23.36
C LEU A 21 24.70 -16.90 22.39
N THR A 22 23.71 -16.18 22.89
CA THR A 22 22.76 -15.48 22.04
C THR A 22 23.54 -14.40 21.29
N VAL A 23 23.83 -14.66 20.01
CA VAL A 23 24.23 -13.60 19.09
C VAL A 23 23.03 -12.66 19.01
N GLY A 24 23.11 -11.56 19.76
CA GLY A 24 22.15 -10.46 19.67
C GLY A 24 22.20 -9.89 18.26
N GLY A 25 21.32 -10.40 17.40
CA GLY A 25 21.02 -9.76 16.13
C GLY A 25 20.57 -8.34 16.43
N ARG A 26 21.39 -7.35 16.09
CA ARG A 26 20.94 -5.96 16.04
C ARG A 26 19.78 -5.92 15.06
N ALA A 27 18.57 -5.71 15.57
CA ALA A 27 17.48 -5.24 14.75
C ALA A 27 17.95 -3.93 14.10
N ILE A 28 18.17 -3.95 12.80
CA ILE A 28 18.34 -2.73 12.02
C ILE A 28 17.00 -2.02 12.14
N ALA A 29 16.93 -0.99 12.98
CA ALA A 29 15.82 -0.07 13.02
C ALA A 29 15.72 0.53 11.61
N GLY A 30 14.82 -0.01 10.80
CA GLY A 30 14.54 0.51 9.47
C GLY A 30 14.16 1.97 9.64
N SER A 31 14.91 2.85 8.96
CA SER A 31 14.43 4.17 8.58
C SER A 31 12.98 4.00 8.14
N SER A 32 12.03 4.52 8.92
CA SER A 32 10.66 4.64 8.43
C SER A 32 10.73 5.67 7.32
N ASP A 33 10.98 5.21 6.10
CA ASP A 33 11.04 6.05 4.92
C ASP A 33 9.76 6.88 4.90
N GLN A 34 9.89 8.18 5.21
CA GLN A 34 8.76 9.09 5.19
C GLN A 34 8.31 9.26 3.75
N LEU A 35 6.99 9.21 3.51
CA LEU A 35 6.44 9.35 2.18
C LEU A 35 6.76 10.75 1.65
N PHE A 36 7.61 10.80 0.62
CA PHE A 36 8.15 12.03 0.03
C PHE A 36 8.80 13.00 1.05
N GLY A 37 9.37 12.48 2.15
CA GLY A 37 10.06 13.28 3.17
C GLY A 37 9.15 14.26 3.93
N THR A 38 7.85 13.96 3.98
CA THR A 38 6.86 14.79 4.67
C THR A 38 6.61 14.31 6.09
N GLN A 39 6.17 15.22 6.95
CA GLN A 39 5.58 14.85 8.24
C GLN A 39 4.16 14.35 7.99
N GLU A 40 3.85 13.15 8.48
CA GLU A 40 2.58 12.46 8.28
C GLU A 40 1.77 12.45 9.59
N ILE A 41 0.66 13.18 9.63
CA ILE A 41 -0.23 13.24 10.81
C ILE A 41 -1.40 12.29 10.60
N ARG A 42 -1.38 11.13 11.29
CA ARG A 42 -2.41 10.09 11.18
C ARG A 42 -3.71 10.49 11.88
N ASN A 43 -4.84 10.17 11.26
CA ASN A 43 -6.18 10.26 11.85
C ASN A 43 -7.04 9.06 11.40
N GLY A 44 -7.63 8.35 12.36
CA GLY A 44 -8.49 7.17 12.09
C GLY A 44 -9.93 7.51 11.68
N ASN A 45 -10.34 8.78 11.78
CA ASN A 45 -11.68 9.20 11.39
C ASN A 45 -11.77 9.44 9.87
N LEU A 46 -12.35 8.48 9.14
CA LEU A 46 -12.54 8.53 7.69
C LEU A 46 -13.78 9.33 7.24
N ARG A 47 -14.62 9.80 8.17
CA ARG A 47 -15.86 10.54 7.86
C ARG A 47 -15.68 11.75 6.93
N PRO A 48 -14.53 12.48 6.94
CA PRO A 48 -14.27 13.56 5.98
C PRO A 48 -14.03 13.11 4.53
N PHE A 49 -13.95 11.81 4.25
CA PHE A 49 -13.63 11.25 2.93
C PHE A 49 -14.80 10.41 2.35
N PRO A 50 -15.99 11.01 2.14
CA PRO A 50 -17.18 10.28 1.72
C PRO A 50 -17.05 9.60 0.36
N LYS A 51 -16.18 10.10 -0.53
CA LYS A 51 -15.91 9.49 -1.83
C LYS A 51 -15.16 8.17 -1.69
N TRP A 52 -14.15 8.13 -0.83
CA TRP A 52 -13.40 6.91 -0.51
C TRP A 52 -14.28 5.89 0.20
N THR A 53 -14.97 6.30 1.28
CA THR A 53 -15.83 5.37 2.04
C THR A 53 -16.99 4.87 1.17
N GLY A 54 -17.64 5.76 0.42
CA GLY A 54 -18.72 5.36 -0.49
C GLY A 54 -18.24 4.48 -1.65
N MET A 55 -17.00 4.65 -2.13
CA MET A 55 -16.39 3.74 -3.10
C MET A 55 -16.20 2.35 -2.49
N LEU A 56 -15.69 2.25 -1.26
CA LEU A 56 -15.55 0.97 -0.56
C LEU A 56 -16.91 0.29 -0.35
N ASP A 57 -17.94 1.03 0.06
CA ASP A 57 -19.30 0.50 0.23
C ASP A 57 -19.82 -0.11 -1.07
N ARG A 58 -19.69 0.61 -2.20
CA ARG A 58 -20.05 0.09 -3.53
C ARG A 58 -19.22 -1.14 -3.90
N TYR A 59 -17.92 -1.13 -3.64
CA TYR A 59 -17.03 -2.25 -3.95
C TYR A 59 -17.44 -3.53 -3.20
N PHE A 60 -17.75 -3.43 -1.91
CA PHE A 60 -18.18 -4.59 -1.12
C PHE A 60 -19.58 -5.06 -1.49
N GLN A 61 -20.48 -4.15 -1.90
CA GLN A 61 -21.77 -4.52 -2.47
C GLN A 61 -21.59 -5.27 -3.81
N ASP A 62 -20.76 -4.75 -4.72
CA ASP A 62 -20.45 -5.39 -6.01
C ASP A 62 -19.85 -6.79 -5.81
N ALA A 63 -18.95 -6.96 -4.85
CA ALA A 63 -18.32 -8.25 -4.55
C ALA A 63 -19.31 -9.32 -4.05
N GLY A 64 -20.43 -8.91 -3.44
CA GLY A 64 -21.51 -9.81 -3.04
C GLY A 64 -22.49 -10.17 -4.17
N ASN A 65 -22.42 -9.46 -5.30
CA ASN A 65 -23.36 -9.61 -6.41
C ASN A 65 -22.76 -10.42 -7.58
N LYS A 66 -23.62 -11.10 -8.33
CA LYS A 66 -23.20 -11.73 -9.60
C LYS A 66 -23.00 -10.63 -10.65
N PRO A 67 -21.89 -10.66 -11.43
CA PRO A 67 -21.71 -9.72 -12.51
C PRO A 67 -22.80 -9.90 -13.58
N GLY A 68 -23.20 -8.80 -14.21
CA GLY A 68 -24.15 -8.83 -15.32
C GLY A 68 -23.57 -9.48 -16.57
N PRO A 69 -24.38 -9.69 -17.63
CA PRO A 69 -23.88 -10.17 -18.93
C PRO A 69 -22.84 -9.20 -19.50
N CYS A 70 -21.99 -9.65 -20.42
CA CYS A 70 -20.92 -8.81 -21.00
C CYS A 70 -21.40 -7.49 -21.64
N SER A 71 -22.67 -7.40 -22.02
CA SER A 71 -23.29 -6.17 -22.53
C SER A 71 -23.63 -5.13 -21.45
N ALA A 72 -23.57 -5.49 -20.17
CA ALA A 72 -23.84 -4.57 -19.07
C ALA A 72 -22.76 -3.48 -19.00
N LYS A 73 -23.21 -2.23 -18.79
CA LYS A 73 -22.37 -1.02 -18.92
C LYS A 73 -21.42 -0.75 -17.74
N ILE A 74 -21.60 -1.44 -16.61
CA ILE A 74 -20.88 -1.14 -15.37
C ILE A 74 -20.19 -2.40 -14.83
N PHE A 75 -20.89 -3.26 -14.10
CA PHE A 75 -20.32 -4.49 -13.58
C PHE A 75 -20.74 -5.68 -14.44
N ASN A 76 -19.83 -6.17 -15.29
CA ASN A 76 -20.10 -7.26 -16.23
C ASN A 76 -19.09 -8.40 -16.15
N GLN A 77 -19.53 -9.59 -16.58
CA GLN A 77 -18.78 -10.83 -16.44
C GLN A 77 -17.48 -10.85 -17.25
N CYS A 78 -17.45 -10.18 -18.41
CA CYS A 78 -16.25 -10.13 -19.26
C CYS A 78 -15.12 -9.35 -18.56
N HIS A 79 -15.44 -8.19 -17.96
CA HIS A 79 -14.47 -7.43 -17.18
C HIS A 79 -14.09 -8.13 -15.88
N ALA A 80 -15.06 -8.72 -15.17
CA ALA A 80 -14.81 -9.48 -13.96
C ALA A 80 -13.86 -10.68 -14.24
N GLN A 81 -14.07 -11.39 -15.34
CA GLN A 81 -13.21 -12.50 -15.75
C GLN A 81 -11.82 -12.03 -16.17
N LYS A 82 -11.70 -10.93 -16.92
CA LYS A 82 -10.39 -10.34 -17.26
C LYS A 82 -9.61 -9.98 -15.99
N TRP A 83 -10.28 -9.37 -15.02
CA TRP A 83 -9.66 -9.03 -13.73
C TRP A 83 -9.30 -10.26 -12.91
N GLN A 84 -10.19 -11.26 -12.84
CA GLN A 84 -9.93 -12.52 -12.14
C GLN A 84 -8.73 -13.26 -12.75
N THR A 85 -8.62 -13.28 -14.09
CA THR A 85 -7.48 -13.89 -14.80
C THR A 85 -6.15 -13.24 -14.39
N LEU A 86 -6.09 -11.90 -14.31
CA LEU A 86 -4.91 -11.20 -13.80
C LEU A 86 -4.57 -11.65 -12.38
N VAL A 87 -5.56 -11.70 -11.50
CA VAL A 87 -5.37 -12.09 -10.10
C VAL A 87 -4.83 -13.52 -10.00
N ASP A 88 -5.40 -14.45 -10.77
CA ASP A 88 -4.97 -15.85 -10.76
C ASP A 88 -3.54 -16.03 -11.30
N GLN A 89 -3.16 -15.29 -12.34
CA GLN A 89 -1.81 -15.30 -12.90
C GLN A 89 -0.75 -14.76 -11.92
N LEU A 90 -1.11 -13.80 -11.07
CA LEU A 90 -0.20 -13.13 -10.15
C LEU A 90 -0.21 -13.73 -8.74
N LYS A 91 -1.15 -14.63 -8.44
CA LYS A 91 -1.25 -15.30 -7.14
C LYS A 91 0.01 -16.15 -6.90
N GLY A 92 0.61 -16.00 -5.72
CA GLY A 92 1.84 -16.70 -5.35
C GLY A 92 3.14 -16.12 -5.92
N GLN A 93 3.08 -15.10 -6.78
CA GLN A 93 4.27 -14.36 -7.20
C GLN A 93 4.81 -13.47 -6.06
N THR A 94 6.04 -12.99 -6.22
CA THR A 94 6.63 -12.03 -5.27
C THR A 94 5.87 -10.70 -5.30
N VAL A 95 5.84 -10.00 -4.16
CA VAL A 95 5.18 -8.68 -4.08
C VAL A 95 5.72 -7.73 -5.15
N ALA A 96 7.04 -7.70 -5.38
CA ALA A 96 7.63 -6.85 -6.42
C ALA A 96 7.08 -7.16 -7.83
N ALA A 97 6.94 -8.44 -8.19
CA ALA A 97 6.36 -8.85 -9.47
C ALA A 97 4.88 -8.47 -9.56
N GLN A 98 4.12 -8.67 -8.49
CA GLN A 98 2.71 -8.24 -8.40
C GLN A 98 2.57 -6.73 -8.60
N LEU A 99 3.38 -5.91 -7.92
CA LEU A 99 3.35 -4.45 -8.05
C LEU A 99 3.64 -4.02 -9.50
N HIS A 100 4.64 -4.61 -10.14
CA HIS A 100 4.99 -4.30 -11.52
C HIS A 100 3.87 -4.67 -12.49
N ALA A 101 3.36 -5.91 -12.40
CA ALA A 101 2.34 -6.41 -13.30
C ALA A 101 0.99 -5.68 -13.13
N VAL A 102 0.57 -5.42 -11.89
CA VAL A 102 -0.64 -4.64 -11.61
C VAL A 102 -0.51 -3.21 -12.13
N ASN A 103 0.65 -2.56 -11.94
CA ASN A 103 0.86 -1.23 -12.49
C ASN A 103 0.75 -1.22 -14.02
N ALA A 104 1.45 -2.15 -14.68
CA ALA A 104 1.46 -2.25 -16.14
C ALA A 104 0.05 -2.52 -16.70
N PHE A 105 -0.65 -3.51 -16.15
CA PHE A 105 -1.97 -3.91 -16.62
C PHE A 105 -3.01 -2.80 -16.47
N MET A 106 -3.06 -2.12 -15.33
CA MET A 106 -4.01 -1.03 -15.14
C MET A 106 -3.69 0.16 -16.04
N ASN A 107 -2.41 0.42 -16.32
CA ASN A 107 -1.96 1.50 -17.20
C ASN A 107 -2.25 1.25 -18.70
N GLU A 108 -2.77 0.08 -19.09
CA GLU A 108 -3.30 -0.15 -20.44
C GLU A 108 -4.64 0.57 -20.68
N ALA A 109 -5.35 0.92 -19.62
CA ALA A 109 -6.60 1.68 -19.73
C ALA A 109 -6.35 3.06 -20.34
N ARG A 110 -7.35 3.59 -21.05
CA ARG A 110 -7.35 4.96 -21.52
C ARG A 110 -7.74 5.89 -20.36
N TYR A 111 -7.01 6.99 -20.19
CA TYR A 111 -7.38 8.02 -19.22
C TYR A 111 -8.64 8.78 -19.68
N ILE A 112 -9.65 8.90 -18.82
CA ILE A 112 -10.90 9.61 -19.08
C ILE A 112 -11.34 10.32 -17.80
N VAL A 113 -11.48 11.65 -17.86
CA VAL A 113 -11.91 12.46 -16.70
C VAL A 113 -13.38 12.27 -16.35
N ASP A 114 -13.71 12.42 -15.08
CA ASP A 114 -15.07 12.19 -14.57
C ASP A 114 -16.19 13.04 -15.17
N PRO A 115 -15.99 14.32 -15.53
CA PRO A 115 -17.05 15.08 -16.20
C PRO A 115 -17.50 14.43 -17.51
N ILE A 116 -16.58 13.79 -18.24
CA ILE A 116 -16.86 13.06 -19.47
C ILE A 116 -17.43 11.67 -19.15
N ASN A 117 -16.86 11.01 -18.14
CA ASN A 117 -17.19 9.62 -17.84
C ASN A 117 -18.53 9.49 -17.10
N TRP A 118 -18.73 10.27 -16.04
CA TRP A 118 -19.82 10.17 -15.07
C TRP A 118 -20.75 11.39 -15.04
N GLY A 119 -20.42 12.48 -15.75
CA GLY A 119 -21.21 13.71 -15.75
C GLY A 119 -21.13 14.51 -14.45
N VAL A 120 -20.19 14.16 -13.57
CA VAL A 120 -19.92 14.84 -12.30
C VAL A 120 -18.44 15.20 -12.21
N ARG A 121 -18.09 16.11 -11.30
CA ARG A 121 -16.71 16.65 -11.24
C ARG A 121 -15.65 15.64 -10.83
N ASP A 122 -15.99 14.73 -9.91
CA ASP A 122 -15.05 13.81 -9.28
C ASP A 122 -15.88 12.67 -8.63
N TYR A 123 -15.64 11.44 -9.10
CA TYR A 123 -16.34 10.20 -8.80
C TYR A 123 -15.34 9.04 -8.69
N TRP A 124 -15.15 8.54 -7.47
CA TRP A 124 -14.19 7.46 -7.22
C TRP A 124 -14.78 6.10 -7.61
N ALA A 125 -14.32 5.52 -8.71
CA ALA A 125 -14.85 4.29 -9.28
C ALA A 125 -14.37 3.04 -8.53
N THR A 126 -15.22 2.01 -8.45
CA THR A 126 -14.81 0.65 -8.07
C THR A 126 -13.98 0.01 -9.18
N PRO A 127 -13.20 -1.06 -8.94
CA PRO A 127 -12.46 -1.73 -10.00
C PRO A 127 -13.35 -2.22 -11.14
N GLY A 128 -14.56 -2.72 -10.83
CA GLY A 128 -15.54 -3.12 -11.85
C GLY A 128 -15.96 -1.95 -12.74
N GLN A 129 -16.26 -0.80 -12.13
CA GLN A 129 -16.58 0.44 -12.82
C GLN A 129 -15.40 0.93 -13.69
N PHE A 130 -14.18 0.91 -13.16
CA PHE A 130 -12.96 1.26 -13.89
C PHE A 130 -12.73 0.34 -15.10
N PHE A 131 -12.94 -0.96 -15.00
CA PHE A 131 -12.77 -1.83 -16.16
C PHE A 131 -13.77 -1.53 -17.28
N ALA A 132 -15.01 -1.23 -16.94
CA ALA A 132 -16.05 -0.91 -17.91
C ALA A 132 -15.88 0.48 -18.54
N LYS A 133 -15.57 1.48 -17.73
CA LYS A 133 -15.65 2.88 -18.14
C LYS A 133 -14.30 3.59 -18.20
N LYS A 134 -13.23 2.92 -17.76
CA LYS A 134 -11.92 3.52 -17.47
C LYS A 134 -12.10 4.60 -16.39
N GLY A 135 -11.12 5.49 -16.24
CA GLY A 135 -11.16 6.53 -15.22
C GLY A 135 -10.00 7.49 -15.34
N ASP A 136 -9.86 8.34 -14.34
CA ASP A 136 -8.76 9.25 -14.11
C ASP A 136 -7.91 8.79 -12.90
N CYS A 137 -7.01 9.64 -12.41
CA CYS A 137 -5.86 9.23 -11.62
C CYS A 137 -6.20 8.41 -10.36
N GLU A 138 -7.25 8.78 -9.64
CA GLU A 138 -7.71 8.09 -8.45
C GLU A 138 -8.26 6.70 -8.79
N ASP A 139 -8.94 6.54 -9.91
CA ASP A 139 -9.52 5.27 -10.31
C ASP A 139 -8.44 4.24 -10.65
N TYR A 140 -7.34 4.68 -11.28
CA TYR A 140 -6.15 3.83 -11.45
C TYR A 140 -5.57 3.44 -10.10
N ALA A 141 -5.41 4.39 -9.19
CA ALA A 141 -4.83 4.11 -7.87
C ALA A 141 -5.70 3.14 -7.05
N ILE A 142 -7.02 3.32 -7.06
CA ILE A 142 -8.02 2.47 -6.41
C ILE A 142 -8.04 1.06 -7.02
N ALA A 143 -8.07 0.95 -8.36
CA ALA A 143 -8.06 -0.33 -9.05
C ALA A 143 -6.79 -1.13 -8.72
N LYS A 144 -5.63 -0.46 -8.66
CA LYS A 144 -4.36 -1.08 -8.25
C LYS A 144 -4.41 -1.51 -6.78
N TYR A 145 -4.89 -0.65 -5.88
CA TYR A 145 -4.99 -0.92 -4.44
C TYR A 145 -5.83 -2.16 -4.15
N LEU A 146 -7.05 -2.21 -4.69
CA LEU A 146 -7.99 -3.31 -4.43
C LEU A 146 -7.55 -4.61 -5.12
N THR A 147 -6.85 -4.53 -6.26
CA THR A 147 -6.24 -5.70 -6.90
C THR A 147 -5.11 -6.27 -6.05
N LEU A 148 -4.21 -5.42 -5.54
CA LEU A 148 -3.10 -5.86 -4.69
C LEU A 148 -3.60 -6.41 -3.34
N LYS A 149 -4.65 -5.81 -2.77
CA LYS A 149 -5.34 -6.38 -1.61
C LYS A 149 -5.84 -7.80 -1.89
N ARG A 150 -6.47 -8.02 -3.04
CA ARG A 150 -6.96 -9.35 -3.46
C ARG A 150 -5.83 -10.35 -3.69
N LEU A 151 -4.63 -9.87 -4.04
CA LEU A 151 -3.40 -10.65 -4.15
C LEU A 151 -2.70 -10.92 -2.80
N GLY A 152 -3.24 -10.41 -1.70
CA GLY A 152 -2.73 -10.63 -0.34
C GLY A 152 -1.76 -9.56 0.16
N VAL A 153 -1.59 -8.45 -0.55
CA VAL A 153 -0.82 -7.31 -0.03
C VAL A 153 -1.62 -6.66 1.10
N ASP A 154 -0.96 -6.50 2.25
CA ASP A 154 -1.53 -5.90 3.45
C ASP A 154 -2.08 -4.47 3.19
N PRO A 155 -3.40 -4.23 3.38
CA PRO A 155 -4.02 -2.91 3.25
C PRO A 155 -3.37 -1.82 4.11
N GLY A 156 -2.81 -2.17 5.27
CA GLY A 156 -2.09 -1.26 6.16
C GLY A 156 -0.77 -0.75 5.57
N LYS A 157 -0.21 -1.47 4.58
CA LYS A 157 1.00 -1.13 3.84
C LYS A 157 0.73 -0.44 2.51
N MET A 158 -0.51 -0.09 2.22
CA MET A 158 -0.89 0.57 0.98
C MET A 158 -1.64 1.86 1.28
N ARG A 159 -1.39 2.92 0.53
CA ARG A 159 -2.11 4.19 0.67
C ARG A 159 -2.33 4.84 -0.70
N ILE A 160 -3.56 5.26 -0.96
CA ILE A 160 -3.85 6.21 -2.03
C ILE A 160 -3.31 7.57 -1.58
N VAL A 161 -2.56 8.25 -2.43
CA VAL A 161 -1.95 9.55 -2.13
C VAL A 161 -2.51 10.58 -3.08
N VAL A 162 -3.16 11.61 -2.54
CA VAL A 162 -3.59 12.79 -3.31
C VAL A 162 -2.52 13.86 -3.16
N LEU A 163 -2.05 14.37 -4.29
CA LEU A 163 -0.86 15.21 -4.36
C LEU A 163 -0.98 16.27 -5.46
N GLN A 164 -0.05 17.23 -5.42
CA GLN A 164 0.22 18.13 -6.52
C GLN A 164 1.44 17.61 -7.29
N ASP A 165 1.29 17.39 -8.59
CA ASP A 165 2.42 17.26 -9.50
C ASP A 165 2.94 18.67 -9.82
N LEU A 166 4.18 18.94 -9.43
CA LEU A 166 4.82 20.24 -9.62
C LEU A 166 5.39 20.43 -11.04
N ASN A 167 5.67 19.35 -11.76
CA ASN A 167 6.11 19.39 -13.16
C ASN A 167 4.94 19.71 -14.07
N LEU A 168 3.83 18.98 -13.91
CA LEU A 168 2.62 19.14 -14.73
C LEU A 168 1.69 20.24 -14.21
N ARG A 169 1.89 20.70 -12.96
CA ARG A 169 1.06 21.72 -12.28
C ARG A 169 -0.42 21.33 -12.19
N VAL A 170 -0.69 20.03 -11.99
CA VAL A 170 -2.04 19.49 -11.79
C VAL A 170 -2.15 18.73 -10.46
N ALA A 171 -3.37 18.66 -9.92
CA ALA A 171 -3.70 17.69 -8.89
C ALA A 171 -3.62 16.27 -9.48
N HIS A 172 -3.19 15.31 -8.68
CA HIS A 172 -2.98 13.92 -9.10
C HIS A 172 -3.21 12.95 -7.94
N ALA A 173 -3.44 11.69 -8.28
CA ALA A 173 -3.60 10.60 -7.31
C ALA A 173 -2.78 9.38 -7.74
N ILE A 174 -2.10 8.76 -6.77
CA ILE A 174 -1.21 7.61 -6.97
C ILE A 174 -1.41 6.58 -5.86
N LEU A 175 -0.82 5.39 -6.03
CA LEU A 175 -0.73 4.39 -4.97
C LEU A 175 0.70 4.29 -4.46
N ALA A 176 0.88 4.41 -3.14
CA ALA A 176 2.11 4.12 -2.43
C ALA A 176 2.01 2.76 -1.71
N VAL A 177 3.03 1.91 -1.85
CA VAL A 177 3.12 0.60 -1.20
C VAL A 177 4.42 0.51 -0.41
N TYR A 178 4.30 0.24 0.89
CA TYR A 178 5.41 0.09 1.82
C TYR A 178 5.92 -1.36 1.76
N THR A 179 7.15 -1.54 1.31
CA THR A 179 7.80 -2.85 1.16
C THR A 179 9.07 -2.92 2.01
N GLY A 180 9.66 -4.11 2.13
CA GLY A 180 10.97 -4.27 2.77
C GLY A 180 12.08 -3.51 2.04
N ASP A 181 11.89 -3.23 0.75
CA ASP A 181 12.80 -2.44 -0.05
C ASP A 181 12.58 -0.93 0.12
N GLY A 182 11.51 -0.47 0.78
CA GLY A 182 11.12 0.94 0.89
C GLY A 182 9.76 1.22 0.26
N ILE A 183 9.43 2.49 0.06
CA ILE A 183 8.13 2.89 -0.52
C ILE A 183 8.18 2.84 -2.05
N ILE A 184 7.33 2.02 -2.65
CA ILE A 184 7.15 1.88 -4.10
C ILE A 184 5.88 2.61 -4.53
N ILE A 185 6.01 3.42 -5.58
CA ILE A 185 4.93 4.19 -6.18
C ILE A 185 4.44 3.49 -7.45
N LEU A 186 3.12 3.35 -7.54
CA LEU A 186 2.38 2.93 -8.72
C LEU A 186 1.56 4.12 -9.23
N ASP A 187 1.81 4.50 -10.46
CA ASP A 187 1.29 5.72 -11.08
C ASP A 187 0.81 5.41 -12.51
N ASN A 188 -0.26 6.06 -12.98
CA ASN A 188 -0.69 5.97 -14.37
C ASN A 188 0.12 6.87 -15.33
N GLN A 189 0.86 7.85 -14.81
CA GLN A 189 1.79 8.68 -15.57
C GLN A 189 3.17 8.04 -15.75
N ILE A 190 3.53 7.05 -14.91
CA ILE A 190 4.83 6.35 -14.94
C ILE A 190 4.60 4.86 -15.21
N LYS A 191 5.07 4.37 -16.36
CA LYS A 191 4.86 2.97 -16.80
C LYS A 191 5.42 1.93 -15.83
N ARG A 192 6.57 2.22 -15.22
CA ARG A 192 7.24 1.35 -14.25
C ARG A 192 6.94 1.77 -12.83
N THR A 193 7.02 0.82 -11.90
CA THR A 193 7.06 1.14 -10.49
C THR A 193 8.36 1.87 -10.15
N VAL A 194 8.28 2.87 -9.26
CA VAL A 194 9.44 3.69 -8.88
C VAL A 194 9.48 3.88 -7.38
N ARG A 195 10.68 4.03 -6.81
CA ARG A 195 10.81 4.36 -5.39
C ARG A 195 10.31 5.78 -5.15
N ALA A 196 9.55 6.01 -4.08
CA ALA A 196 9.08 7.34 -3.71
C ALA A 196 10.24 8.34 -3.56
N SER A 197 11.37 7.86 -3.03
CA SER A 197 12.60 8.63 -2.87
C SER A 197 13.29 9.03 -4.17
N ALA A 198 12.89 8.50 -5.33
CA ALA A 198 13.38 8.92 -6.65
C ALA A 198 12.55 10.05 -7.26
N ILE A 199 11.33 10.29 -6.76
CA ILE A 199 10.44 11.33 -7.27
C ILE A 199 10.63 12.61 -6.45
N ARG A 200 10.97 13.71 -7.13
CA ARG A 200 11.23 15.03 -6.49
C ARG A 200 10.14 16.06 -6.71
N HIS A 201 9.23 15.81 -7.65
CA HIS A 201 8.23 16.78 -8.11
C HIS A 201 6.83 16.52 -7.55
N TYR A 202 6.66 15.49 -6.71
CA TYR A 202 5.39 15.23 -6.03
C TYR A 202 5.34 15.89 -4.67
N LYS A 203 4.29 16.68 -4.46
CA LYS A 203 3.99 17.32 -3.18
C LYS A 203 2.68 16.71 -2.64
N PRO A 204 2.75 15.73 -1.73
CA PRO A 204 1.54 15.10 -1.19
C PRO A 204 0.74 16.08 -0.33
N ILE A 205 -0.58 15.95 -0.36
CA ILE A 205 -1.54 16.73 0.43
C ILE A 205 -2.08 15.84 1.55
N PHE A 206 -2.69 14.71 1.19
CA PHE A 206 -3.10 13.68 2.13
C PHE A 206 -2.87 12.29 1.51
N SER A 207 -2.80 11.26 2.36
CA SER A 207 -2.91 9.87 1.92
C SER A 207 -3.97 9.14 2.74
N ILE A 208 -4.54 8.06 2.21
CA ILE A 208 -5.67 7.35 2.81
C ILE A 208 -5.63 5.87 2.48
N ASN A 209 -6.12 5.05 3.39
CA ASN A 209 -6.44 3.64 3.17
C ASN A 209 -7.73 3.26 3.93
N GLU A 210 -7.99 1.96 4.08
CA GLU A 210 -9.19 1.46 4.76
C GLU A 210 -9.21 1.74 6.27
N GLU A 211 -8.08 2.08 6.88
CA GLU A 211 -7.95 2.21 8.34
C GLU A 211 -7.82 3.66 8.82
N ALA A 212 -7.17 4.51 8.02
CA ALA A 212 -6.86 5.88 8.40
C ALA A 212 -6.53 6.75 7.19
N TRP A 213 -6.40 8.05 7.46
CA TRP A 213 -5.81 9.01 6.57
C TRP A 213 -4.67 9.76 7.26
N TRP A 214 -3.76 10.32 6.47
CA TRP A 214 -2.60 11.07 6.92
C TRP A 214 -2.57 12.42 6.22
N LEU A 215 -2.52 13.50 7.00
CA LEU A 215 -2.20 14.83 6.47
C LEU A 215 -0.69 14.92 6.24
N HIS A 216 -0.27 15.35 5.05
CA HIS A 216 1.15 15.55 4.74
C HIS A 216 1.53 17.02 4.92
N ARG A 217 2.55 17.28 5.73
CA ARG A 217 3.13 18.61 5.92
C ARG A 217 4.58 18.60 5.50
N ALA A 218 5.04 19.71 4.91
CA ALA A 218 6.46 19.90 4.67
C ALA A 218 7.21 19.78 6.01
N THR A 219 8.25 18.96 6.04
CA THR A 219 9.19 18.94 7.17
C THR A 219 9.84 20.31 7.23
N GLY A 220 9.74 20.98 8.39
CA GLY A 220 10.17 22.36 8.52
C GLY A 220 11.62 22.52 8.05
N ALA A 221 11.85 23.35 7.03
CA ALA A 221 13.18 23.91 6.80
C ALA A 221 13.61 24.52 8.14
N LYS A 222 14.75 24.09 8.70
CA LYS A 222 15.34 24.74 9.88
C LYS A 222 15.22 26.25 9.65
N ARG A 223 14.43 26.95 10.48
CA ARG A 223 14.44 28.43 10.49
C ARG A 223 15.91 28.79 10.67
N ARG A 224 16.56 29.30 9.61
CA ARG A 224 17.82 30.04 9.78
C ARG A 224 17.41 31.23 10.63
N THR A 225 17.65 31.13 11.94
CA THR A 225 17.67 32.28 12.81
C THR A 225 18.67 33.25 12.19
N LYS A 226 18.17 34.33 11.59
CA LYS A 226 19.00 35.50 11.32
C LYS A 226 19.50 35.96 12.70
N ARG A 227 20.74 35.64 13.02
CA ARG A 227 21.54 36.49 13.90
C ARG A 227 22.06 37.61 13.02
N GLY A 228 21.73 38.84 13.40
CA GLY A 228 22.02 40.08 12.71
C GLY A 228 21.19 41.14 13.38
#